data_AF-A0A1H2ZG27-F1
#
_entry.id   AF-A0A1H2ZG27-F1
#
_cell.length_a   1.000
_cell.length_b   1.000
_cell.length_c   1.000
_cell.angle_alpha   90.00
_cell.angle_beta   90.00
_cell.angle_gamma   90.00
#
_symmetry.space_group_name_H-M   'P 1'
#
loop_
_entity.id
_entity.type
_entity.pdbx_description
1 polymer ?
#
loop_
_entity_poly.entity_id
_entity_poly.type
_entity_poly.pdbx_seq_one_letter_code
_entity_poly.pdbx_strand_id
1 'polypeptide(L)'
;MKIKELIIYTSKLNLQIDFYTTVLELPITISTPESTSFKIGESILTLKYRKNTTPYHFALNIPSNKEKEALYWLKERVDILGFDTKEIIDFSSWNAKAIYFYDLDNNIVEFIARKNLNINSEEKFTAKSILNISEVGIASTNIESTFNKVNLIDNIEVYSGDFIKFCALGNENGLFILSNNKLRKWFPTGDQIYQSDFVVKGDFNFEFKNGEIIEIM
;
A
#
# COMPACT_ATOMS: atom_id res chain seq x y z
N MET A 1 6.47 8.68 -10.93
CA MET A 1 6.35 7.52 -10.04
C MET A 1 4.91 7.02 -10.11
N LYS A 2 4.73 5.84 -10.71
CA LYS A 2 3.48 5.09 -10.73
C LYS A 2 3.77 3.62 -10.45
N ILE A 3 3.03 3.04 -9.50
CA ILE A 3 3.00 1.59 -9.25
C ILE A 3 1.92 0.99 -10.16
N LYS A 4 2.33 0.35 -11.26
CA LYS A 4 1.39 -0.28 -12.21
C LYS A 4 0.94 -1.66 -11.74
N GLU A 5 1.85 -2.42 -11.13
CA GLU A 5 1.54 -3.71 -10.52
C GLU A 5 2.30 -3.85 -9.20
N LEU A 6 1.61 -4.30 -8.16
CA LEU A 6 2.18 -4.76 -6.91
C LEU A 6 1.87 -6.25 -6.76
N ILE A 7 2.90 -7.08 -6.61
CA ILE A 7 2.77 -8.52 -6.37
C ILE A 7 3.18 -8.81 -4.94
N ILE A 8 2.25 -9.32 -4.14
CA ILE A 8 2.49 -9.74 -2.75
C ILE A 8 2.11 -11.21 -2.56
N TYR A 9 2.53 -11.79 -1.45
CA TYR A 9 2.34 -13.21 -1.19
C TYR A 9 1.35 -13.48 -0.07
N THR A 10 0.54 -14.52 -0.24
CA THR A 10 -0.40 -14.99 0.77
C THR A 10 -0.31 -16.50 0.95
N SER A 11 -0.46 -16.98 2.19
CA SER A 11 -0.61 -18.41 2.50
C SER A 11 -2.07 -18.88 2.43
N LYS A 12 -3.02 -17.96 2.22
CA LYS A 12 -4.46 -18.19 2.25
C LYS A 12 -5.14 -17.65 0.99
N LEU A 13 -4.61 -18.00 -0.19
CA LEU A 13 -4.99 -17.40 -1.46
C LEU A 13 -6.51 -17.33 -1.69
N ASN A 14 -7.24 -18.44 -1.50
CA ASN A 14 -8.69 -18.45 -1.70
C ASN A 14 -9.44 -17.49 -0.76
N LEU A 15 -9.06 -17.44 0.51
CA LEU A 15 -9.69 -16.53 1.48
C LEU A 15 -9.43 -15.08 1.10
N GLN A 16 -8.21 -14.76 0.66
CA GLN A 16 -7.91 -13.42 0.18
C GLN A 16 -8.68 -13.07 -1.10
N ILE A 17 -8.83 -14.02 -2.03
CA ILE A 17 -9.68 -13.80 -3.21
C ILE A 17 -11.10 -13.43 -2.78
N ASP A 18 -11.69 -14.15 -1.84
CA ASP A 18 -13.03 -13.83 -1.32
C ASP A 18 -13.07 -12.43 -0.67
N PHE A 19 -12.05 -12.07 0.11
CA PHE A 19 -11.93 -10.73 0.69
C PHE A 19 -11.89 -9.63 -0.37
N TYR A 20 -10.96 -9.69 -1.32
CA TYR A 20 -10.78 -8.63 -2.30
C TYR A 20 -11.96 -8.54 -3.30
N THR A 21 -12.62 -9.66 -3.63
CA THR A 21 -13.78 -9.67 -4.55
C THR A 21 -15.11 -9.35 -3.88
N THR A 22 -15.32 -9.75 -2.63
CA THR A 22 -16.63 -9.65 -1.97
C THR A 22 -16.67 -8.53 -0.93
N VAL A 23 -15.58 -8.35 -0.18
CA VAL A 23 -15.49 -7.29 0.83
C VAL A 23 -15.10 -5.98 0.16
N LEU A 24 -14.03 -5.98 -0.63
CA LEU A 24 -13.59 -4.76 -1.33
C LEU A 24 -14.20 -4.57 -2.73
N GLU A 25 -14.97 -5.56 -3.22
CA GLU A 25 -15.67 -5.49 -4.52
C GLU A 25 -14.73 -5.19 -5.71
N LEU A 26 -13.46 -5.61 -5.63
CA LEU A 26 -12.48 -5.38 -6.69
C LEU A 26 -12.63 -6.41 -7.82
N PRO A 27 -12.62 -5.98 -9.09
CA PRO A 27 -12.76 -6.90 -10.21
C PRO A 27 -11.45 -7.66 -10.46
N ILE A 28 -11.56 -8.98 -10.63
CA ILE A 28 -10.47 -9.84 -11.06
C ILE A 28 -10.13 -9.54 -12.53
N THR A 29 -8.84 -9.45 -12.84
CA THR A 29 -8.33 -9.37 -14.22
C THR A 29 -7.80 -10.70 -14.73
N ILE A 30 -7.05 -11.42 -13.89
CA ILE A 30 -6.43 -12.71 -14.19
C ILE A 30 -6.54 -13.59 -12.95
N SER A 31 -6.87 -14.87 -13.12
CA SER A 31 -6.82 -15.84 -12.04
C SER A 31 -6.26 -17.17 -12.52
N THR A 32 -5.28 -17.69 -11.78
CA THR A 32 -4.65 -19.00 -11.96
C THR A 32 -4.73 -19.76 -10.63
N PRO A 33 -4.39 -21.07 -10.58
CA PRO A 33 -4.36 -21.81 -9.32
C PRO A 33 -3.37 -21.24 -8.29
N GLU A 34 -2.30 -20.58 -8.73
CA GLU A 34 -1.25 -20.05 -7.87
C GLU A 34 -1.31 -18.53 -7.65
N SER A 35 -2.16 -17.79 -8.37
CA SER A 35 -2.24 -16.34 -8.25
C SER A 35 -3.53 -15.73 -8.79
N THR A 36 -3.93 -14.59 -8.22
CA THR A 36 -5.06 -13.79 -8.71
C THR A 36 -4.71 -12.31 -8.71
N SER A 37 -5.07 -11.62 -9.79
CA SER A 37 -4.84 -10.21 -10.00
C SER A 37 -6.16 -9.43 -9.96
N PHE A 38 -6.16 -8.29 -9.27
CA PHE A 38 -7.29 -7.40 -9.07
C PHE A 38 -7.00 -6.03 -9.69
N LYS A 39 -7.98 -5.44 -10.38
CA LYS A 39 -7.87 -4.08 -10.88
C LYS A 39 -8.13 -3.08 -9.76
N ILE A 40 -7.20 -2.15 -9.56
CA ILE A 40 -7.33 -1.04 -8.60
C ILE A 40 -7.08 0.25 -9.36
N GLY A 41 -8.14 0.83 -9.92
CA GLY A 41 -8.05 2.00 -10.80
C GLY A 41 -6.98 1.83 -11.88
N GLU A 42 -5.90 2.61 -11.86
CA GLU A 42 -4.78 2.51 -12.80
C GLU A 42 -3.82 1.33 -12.51
N SER A 43 -3.81 0.78 -11.29
CA SER A 43 -2.89 -0.28 -10.84
C SER A 43 -3.50 -1.68 -10.89
N ILE A 44 -2.65 -2.69 -10.72
CA ILE A 44 -3.00 -4.09 -10.46
C ILE A 44 -2.41 -4.52 -9.12
N LEU A 45 -3.21 -5.17 -8.27
CA LEU A 45 -2.71 -5.94 -7.13
C LEU A 45 -2.74 -7.42 -7.51
N THR A 46 -1.60 -8.10 -7.45
CA THR A 46 -1.50 -9.54 -7.68
C THR A 46 -1.16 -10.25 -6.38
N LEU A 47 -2.03 -11.17 -5.96
CA LEU A 47 -1.78 -12.07 -4.85
C LEU A 47 -1.23 -13.38 -5.39
N LYS A 48 -0.08 -13.82 -4.87
CA LYS A 48 0.54 -15.09 -5.24
C LYS A 48 0.66 -16.01 -4.03
N TYR A 49 0.29 -17.28 -4.21
CA TYR A 49 0.40 -18.26 -3.14
C TYR A 49 1.86 -18.46 -2.70
N ARG A 50 2.09 -18.47 -1.38
CA ARG A 50 3.35 -18.87 -0.76
C ARG A 50 3.06 -19.45 0.63
N LYS A 51 3.71 -20.56 0.99
CA LYS A 51 3.46 -21.27 2.26
C LYS A 51 3.69 -20.39 3.50
N ASN A 52 4.78 -19.63 3.51
CA ASN A 52 5.14 -18.76 4.62
C ASN A 52 5.09 -17.31 4.15
N THR A 53 4.33 -16.48 4.84
CA THR A 53 4.12 -15.07 4.51
C THR A 53 4.10 -14.24 5.78
N THR A 54 4.43 -12.97 5.63
CA THR A 54 4.34 -11.95 6.67
C THR A 54 3.53 -10.76 6.13
N PRO A 55 2.88 -9.97 7.00
CA PRO A 55 2.04 -8.88 6.54
C PRO A 55 2.77 -7.79 5.77
N TYR A 56 2.03 -7.10 4.93
CA TYR A 56 2.44 -5.93 4.16
C TYR A 56 1.75 -4.66 4.68
N HIS A 57 2.28 -3.52 4.26
CA HIS A 57 1.54 -2.26 4.29
C HIS A 57 1.52 -1.70 2.86
N PHE A 58 0.34 -1.31 2.39
CA PHE A 58 0.18 -0.60 1.12
C PHE A 58 -1.02 0.33 1.19
N ALA A 59 -0.97 1.43 0.44
CA ALA A 59 -2.03 2.41 0.39
C ALA A 59 -2.63 2.52 -1.00
N LEU A 60 -3.92 2.83 -1.04
CA LEU A 60 -4.69 3.07 -2.23
C LEU A 60 -5.15 4.54 -2.23
N ASN A 61 -4.80 5.29 -3.27
CA ASN A 61 -5.34 6.63 -3.45
C ASN A 61 -6.85 6.53 -3.70
N ILE A 62 -7.60 7.39 -3.02
CA ILE A 62 -9.03 7.65 -3.28
C ILE A 62 -9.22 9.13 -3.64
N PRO A 63 -10.40 9.54 -4.18
CA PRO A 63 -10.62 10.93 -4.53
C PRO A 63 -10.45 11.86 -3.33
N SER A 64 -9.91 13.04 -3.61
CA SER A 64 -9.45 14.04 -2.65
C SER A 64 -10.55 14.57 -1.74
N ASN A 65 -11.83 14.38 -2.10
CA ASN A 65 -12.99 14.82 -1.33
C ASN A 65 -13.83 13.67 -0.74
N LYS A 66 -13.36 12.41 -0.81
CA LYS A 66 -14.18 11.22 -0.48
C LYS A 66 -13.83 10.50 0.81
N GLU A 67 -12.94 11.03 1.65
CA GLU A 67 -12.52 10.33 2.88
C GLU A 67 -13.70 9.92 3.79
N LYS A 68 -14.74 10.76 3.91
CA LYS A 68 -15.87 10.45 4.79
C LYS A 68 -16.75 9.34 4.23
N GLU A 69 -17.03 9.36 2.93
CA GLU A 69 -17.81 8.32 2.27
C GLU A 69 -17.04 6.99 2.24
N ALA A 70 -15.74 7.04 2.00
CA ALA A 70 -14.87 5.87 2.04
C ALA A 70 -14.86 5.22 3.44
N LEU A 71 -14.83 6.02 4.52
CA LEU A 71 -14.94 5.50 5.88
C LEU A 71 -16.28 4.77 6.09
N TYR A 72 -17.40 5.39 5.73
CA TYR A 72 -18.72 4.76 5.91
C TYR A 72 -18.85 3.48 5.10
N TRP A 73 -18.36 3.48 3.86
CA TRP A 73 -18.32 2.29 3.01
C TRP A 73 -17.49 1.17 3.66
N LEU A 74 -16.30 1.47 4.20
CA LEU A 74 -15.46 0.48 4.88
C LEU A 74 -16.10 -0.05 6.18
N LYS A 75 -16.79 0.79 6.98
CA LYS A 75 -17.39 0.37 8.26
C LYS A 75 -18.50 -0.66 8.14
N GLU A 76 -19.10 -0.79 6.96
CA GLU A 76 -20.07 -1.86 6.68
C GLU A 76 -19.41 -3.21 6.36
N ARG A 77 -18.07 -3.21 6.18
CA ARG A 77 -17.32 -4.27 5.52
C ARG A 77 -16.16 -4.81 6.37
N VAL A 78 -15.48 -3.94 7.10
CA VAL A 78 -14.28 -4.25 7.89
C VAL A 78 -14.23 -3.41 9.17
N ASP A 79 -13.47 -3.90 10.15
CA ASP A 79 -13.10 -3.11 11.33
C ASP A 79 -12.06 -2.05 10.94
N ILE A 80 -12.30 -0.81 11.38
CA ILE A 80 -11.40 0.31 11.12
C ILE A 80 -10.30 0.38 12.18
N LEU A 81 -9.06 0.49 11.72
CA LEU A 81 -7.89 0.69 12.57
C LEU A 81 -7.74 2.19 12.85
N GLY A 82 -8.43 2.65 13.89
CA GLY A 82 -8.30 4.00 14.38
C GLY A 82 -6.98 4.23 15.12
N PHE A 83 -6.66 5.50 15.34
CA PHE A 83 -5.61 5.93 16.26
C PHE A 83 -6.21 6.91 17.26
N ASP A 84 -5.95 6.67 18.54
CA ASP A 84 -6.66 7.29 19.68
C ASP A 84 -8.18 7.11 19.56
N THR A 85 -8.89 8.18 19.20
CA THR A 85 -10.35 8.22 19.03
C THR A 85 -10.76 8.54 17.59
N LYS A 86 -9.83 8.53 16.64
CA LYS A 86 -10.07 8.94 15.25
C LYS A 86 -10.00 7.75 14.32
N GLU A 87 -11.03 7.60 13.49
CA GLU A 87 -11.10 6.60 12.41
C GLU A 87 -10.55 7.14 11.07
N ILE A 88 -10.62 8.46 10.87
CA ILE A 88 -9.91 9.16 9.80
C ILE A 88 -8.71 9.86 10.42
N ILE A 89 -7.52 9.48 9.97
CA ILE A 89 -6.27 10.06 10.42
C ILE A 89 -5.90 11.24 9.53
N ASP A 90 -5.57 12.37 10.15
CA ASP A 90 -5.13 13.59 9.46
C ASP A 90 -3.60 13.63 9.41
N PHE A 91 -3.04 13.52 8.21
CA PHE A 91 -1.62 13.69 7.93
C PHE A 91 -1.39 15.09 7.37
N SER A 92 -1.46 16.10 8.25
CA SER A 92 -1.44 17.50 7.83
C SER A 92 -0.14 17.90 7.10
N SER A 93 1.00 17.28 7.45
CA SER A 93 2.28 17.50 6.74
C SER A 93 2.28 17.01 5.31
N TRP A 94 1.45 16.01 4.99
CA TRP A 94 1.28 15.44 3.65
C TRP A 94 0.01 15.95 2.98
N ASN A 95 -0.71 16.88 3.62
CA ASN A 95 -2.02 17.37 3.19
C ASN A 95 -2.94 16.22 2.76
N ALA A 96 -3.06 15.19 3.61
CA ALA A 96 -3.76 13.96 3.30
C ALA A 96 -4.58 13.45 4.48
N LYS A 97 -5.59 12.63 4.18
CA LYS A 97 -6.39 11.93 5.18
C LYS A 97 -6.45 10.45 4.88
N ALA A 98 -6.27 9.62 5.89
CA ALA A 98 -6.13 8.18 5.74
C ALA A 98 -7.13 7.41 6.59
N ILE A 99 -7.49 6.21 6.13
CA ILE A 99 -8.29 5.22 6.84
C ILE A 99 -7.59 3.88 6.70
N TYR A 100 -7.44 3.17 7.80
CA TYR A 100 -6.71 1.91 7.86
C TYR A 100 -7.63 0.75 8.19
N PHE A 101 -7.38 -0.41 7.61
CA PHE A 101 -8.07 -1.66 7.89
C PHE A 101 -7.15 -2.85 7.60
N TYR A 102 -7.49 -4.02 8.14
CA TYR A 102 -6.79 -5.26 7.81
C TYR A 102 -7.50 -6.02 6.70
N ASP A 103 -6.71 -6.73 5.89
CA ASP A 103 -7.20 -7.90 5.16
C ASP A 103 -7.03 -9.20 5.97
N LEU A 104 -7.28 -10.35 5.35
CA LEU A 104 -7.26 -11.66 6.06
C LEU A 104 -5.86 -12.21 6.39
N ASP A 105 -4.80 -11.55 5.92
CA ASP A 105 -3.42 -11.81 6.35
C ASP A 105 -2.89 -10.73 7.30
N ASN A 106 -3.76 -9.85 7.78
CA ASN A 106 -3.41 -8.68 8.58
C ASN A 106 -2.49 -7.70 7.83
N ASN A 107 -2.59 -7.66 6.50
CA ASN A 107 -1.96 -6.58 5.76
C ASN A 107 -2.63 -5.27 6.15
N ILE A 108 -1.84 -4.24 6.43
CA ILE A 108 -2.35 -2.90 6.73
C ILE A 108 -2.66 -2.23 5.40
N VAL A 109 -3.94 -2.24 5.05
CA VAL A 109 -4.45 -1.57 3.86
C VAL A 109 -4.89 -0.18 4.25
N GLU A 110 -4.43 0.81 3.48
CA GLU A 110 -4.76 2.22 3.70
C GLU A 110 -5.56 2.77 2.52
N PHE A 111 -6.67 3.46 2.80
CA PHE A 111 -7.27 4.39 1.83
C PHE A 111 -6.81 5.80 2.17
N ILE A 112 -6.15 6.47 1.23
CA ILE A 112 -5.59 7.81 1.42
C ILE A 112 -6.17 8.82 0.43
N ALA A 113 -6.75 9.89 0.96
CA ALA A 113 -7.26 11.04 0.21
C ALA A 113 -6.26 12.20 0.30
N ARG A 114 -5.38 12.31 -0.70
CA ARG A 114 -4.39 13.39 -0.80
C ARG A 114 -5.02 14.63 -1.42
N LYS A 115 -4.93 15.77 -0.76
CA LYS A 115 -5.62 16.98 -1.21
C LYS A 115 -4.91 17.68 -2.37
N ASN A 116 -3.58 17.54 -2.47
CA ASN A 116 -2.81 18.19 -3.56
C ASN A 116 -3.04 17.53 -4.93
N LEU A 117 -3.46 16.26 -4.98
CA LEU A 117 -3.86 15.61 -6.23
C LEU A 117 -5.05 16.32 -6.89
N ASN A 118 -5.92 16.96 -6.09
CA ASN A 118 -7.09 17.71 -6.55
C ASN A 118 -8.01 16.91 -7.51
N ILE A 119 -8.02 15.58 -7.36
CA ILE A 119 -8.94 14.68 -8.06
C ILE A 119 -10.18 14.56 -7.20
N ASN A 120 -11.24 15.28 -7.55
CA ASN A 120 -12.53 15.23 -6.85
C ASN A 120 -13.55 14.39 -7.62
N SER A 121 -14.53 13.87 -6.91
CA SER A 121 -15.67 13.16 -7.52
C SER A 121 -16.98 13.60 -6.87
N GLU A 122 -18.03 13.72 -7.68
CA GLU A 122 -19.40 13.94 -7.19
C GLU A 122 -20.18 12.62 -7.03
N GLU A 123 -19.68 11.53 -7.63
CA GLU A 123 -20.29 10.21 -7.56
C GLU A 123 -20.19 9.62 -6.15
N LYS A 124 -21.13 8.75 -5.77
CA LYS A 124 -21.04 8.02 -4.50
C LYS A 124 -19.79 7.13 -4.47
N PHE A 125 -19.15 7.05 -3.31
CA PHE A 125 -17.97 6.18 -3.16
C PHE A 125 -18.34 4.70 -3.37
N THR A 126 -17.58 4.02 -4.22
CA THR A 126 -17.62 2.58 -4.45
C THR A 126 -16.20 2.05 -4.67
N ALA A 127 -16.01 0.74 -4.82
CA ALA A 127 -14.73 0.17 -5.21
C ALA A 127 -14.14 0.79 -6.49
N LYS A 128 -15.00 1.24 -7.42
CA LYS A 128 -14.58 1.92 -8.66
C LYS A 128 -14.02 3.32 -8.44
N SER A 129 -14.21 3.89 -7.26
CA SER A 129 -13.65 5.20 -6.89
C SER A 129 -12.17 5.12 -6.57
N ILE A 130 -11.63 3.93 -6.27
CA ILE A 130 -10.21 3.75 -5.92
C ILE A 130 -9.35 4.01 -7.17
N LEU A 131 -8.33 4.86 -7.03
CA LEU A 131 -7.60 5.45 -8.14
C LEU A 131 -6.37 4.64 -8.55
N ASN A 132 -5.56 4.22 -7.59
CA ASN A 132 -4.33 3.46 -7.82
C ASN A 132 -3.74 2.97 -6.49
N ILE A 133 -2.81 2.01 -6.57
CA ILE A 133 -1.90 1.71 -5.45
C ILE A 133 -0.88 2.85 -5.39
N SER A 134 -0.80 3.54 -4.26
CA SER A 134 -0.01 4.76 -4.09
C SER A 134 1.10 4.63 -3.07
N GLU A 135 1.13 3.56 -2.27
CA GLU A 135 2.23 3.29 -1.34
C GLU A 135 2.50 1.79 -1.22
N VAL A 136 3.76 1.43 -0.99
CA VAL A 136 4.14 0.10 -0.47
C VAL A 136 5.26 0.25 0.56
N GLY A 137 5.09 -0.44 1.69
CA GLY A 137 6.06 -0.48 2.79
C GLY A 137 7.31 -1.27 2.44
N ILE A 138 8.49 -0.70 2.75
CA ILE A 138 9.79 -1.37 2.64
C ILE A 138 10.45 -1.38 4.01
N ALA A 139 10.58 -2.58 4.58
CA ALA A 139 11.34 -2.77 5.81
C ALA A 139 12.82 -2.60 5.53
N SER A 140 13.48 -1.73 6.30
CA SER A 140 14.91 -1.49 6.15
C SER A 140 15.61 -1.54 7.50
N THR A 141 16.84 -2.05 7.53
CA THR A 141 17.74 -1.88 8.69
C THR A 141 18.72 -0.72 8.50
N ASN A 142 18.81 -0.17 7.27
CA ASN A 142 19.63 0.96 6.88
C ASN A 142 18.94 1.68 5.71
N ILE A 143 18.22 2.76 6.02
CA ILE A 143 17.38 3.46 5.05
C ILE A 143 18.21 4.09 3.94
N GLU A 144 19.36 4.68 4.25
CA GLU A 144 20.25 5.28 3.24
C GLU A 144 20.74 4.24 2.23
N SER A 145 21.11 3.04 2.70
CA SER A 145 21.50 1.94 1.80
C SER A 145 20.33 1.47 0.92
N THR A 146 19.12 1.36 1.47
CA THR A 146 17.93 1.00 0.69
C THR A 146 17.58 2.09 -0.32
N PHE A 147 17.62 3.37 0.07
CA PHE A 147 17.42 4.51 -0.81
C PHE A 147 18.39 4.48 -1.99
N ASN A 148 19.69 4.31 -1.73
CA ASN A 148 20.70 4.28 -2.78
C ASN A 148 20.43 3.16 -3.80
N LYS A 149 19.95 1.99 -3.36
CA LYS A 149 19.60 0.88 -4.27
C LYS A 149 18.39 1.20 -5.14
N VAL A 150 17.34 1.80 -4.58
CA VAL A 150 16.17 2.22 -5.36
C VAL A 150 16.56 3.34 -6.34
N ASN A 151 17.35 4.31 -5.89
CA ASN A 151 17.79 5.45 -6.69
C ASN A 151 18.78 5.07 -7.82
N LEU A 152 19.42 3.89 -7.73
CA LEU A 152 20.27 3.35 -8.79
C LEU A 152 19.45 2.77 -9.96
N ILE A 153 18.22 2.33 -9.71
CA ILE A 153 17.31 1.83 -10.76
C ILE A 153 16.86 3.00 -11.64
N ASP A 154 16.35 4.05 -10.99
CA ASP A 154 16.04 5.34 -11.60
C ASP A 154 16.06 6.42 -10.51
N ASN A 155 16.28 7.67 -10.91
CA ASN A 155 16.32 8.79 -9.98
C ASN A 155 14.97 8.94 -9.24
N ILE A 156 15.03 8.93 -7.91
CA ILE A 156 13.84 9.05 -7.05
C ILE A 156 14.03 10.13 -6.00
N GLU A 157 13.04 11.00 -5.88
CA GLU A 157 13.07 12.08 -4.90
C GLU A 157 12.68 11.59 -3.51
N VAL A 158 13.29 12.19 -2.48
CA VAL A 158 12.81 12.08 -1.10
C VAL A 158 11.59 12.99 -0.97
N TYR A 159 10.41 12.38 -0.85
CA TYR A 159 9.16 13.11 -0.63
C TYR A 159 9.07 13.63 0.81
N SER A 160 9.48 12.82 1.79
CA SER A 160 9.41 13.19 3.20
C SER A 160 10.30 12.29 4.08
N GLY A 161 10.61 12.75 5.29
CA GLY A 161 11.32 11.97 6.30
C GLY A 161 12.84 12.16 6.30
N ASP A 162 13.54 11.18 6.88
CA ASP A 162 14.98 11.13 7.07
C ASP A 162 15.54 9.72 6.80
N PHE A 163 16.87 9.59 6.72
CA PHE A 163 17.52 8.29 6.53
C PHE A 163 17.80 7.52 7.83
N ILE A 164 17.19 7.91 8.95
CA ILE A 164 17.41 7.26 10.26
C ILE A 164 16.25 6.32 10.56
N LYS A 165 15.03 6.86 10.59
CA LYS A 165 13.84 6.16 11.09
C LYS A 165 12.82 5.89 10.00
N PHE A 166 12.61 6.83 9.08
CA PHE A 166 11.56 6.76 8.07
C PHE A 166 11.84 7.67 6.89
N CYS A 167 11.74 7.14 5.68
CA CYS A 167 11.84 7.94 4.46
C CYS A 167 10.78 7.51 3.46
N ALA A 168 10.04 8.48 2.92
CA ALA A 168 9.12 8.27 1.81
C ALA A 168 9.80 8.71 0.52
N LEU A 169 9.88 7.81 -0.47
CA LEU A 169 10.53 8.06 -1.76
C LEU A 169 9.51 8.07 -2.89
N GLY A 170 9.54 9.07 -3.76
CA GLY A 170 8.64 9.17 -4.91
C GLY A 170 7.74 10.42 -4.84
N ASN A 171 6.46 10.26 -5.15
CA ASN A 171 5.48 11.36 -5.07
C ASN A 171 4.08 10.83 -4.74
N GLU A 172 3.10 11.72 -4.65
CA GLU A 172 1.73 11.40 -4.24
C GLU A 172 1.00 10.33 -5.09
N ASN A 173 1.46 10.04 -6.30
CA ASN A 173 0.92 8.97 -7.14
C ASN A 173 1.56 7.61 -6.85
N GLY A 174 2.69 7.58 -6.16
CA GLY A 174 3.38 6.36 -5.78
C GLY A 174 4.60 6.64 -4.91
N LEU A 175 4.60 6.05 -3.70
CA LEU A 175 5.66 6.15 -2.71
C LEU A 175 6.18 4.77 -2.31
N PHE A 176 7.49 4.69 -2.11
CA PHE A 176 8.10 3.64 -1.31
C PHE A 176 8.28 4.13 0.12
N ILE A 177 7.69 3.40 1.07
CA ILE A 177 7.67 3.79 2.47
C ILE A 177 8.77 3.02 3.21
N LEU A 178 9.99 3.57 3.21
CA LEU A 178 11.14 2.96 3.87
C LEU A 178 11.03 3.19 5.37
N SER A 179 10.93 2.12 6.14
CA SER A 179 10.83 2.19 7.59
C SER A 179 11.90 1.37 8.28
N ASN A 180 12.61 1.99 9.23
CA ASN A 180 13.63 1.31 10.01
C ASN A 180 12.96 0.31 10.96
N ASN A 181 13.01 -0.98 10.61
CA ASN A 181 12.28 -2.02 11.34
C ASN A 181 12.87 -2.37 12.71
N LYS A 182 14.01 -1.77 13.09
CA LYS A 182 14.57 -1.86 14.44
C LYS A 182 14.16 -0.68 15.33
N LEU A 183 13.73 0.44 14.73
CA LEU A 183 13.46 1.69 15.44
C LEU A 183 11.98 2.09 15.42
N ARG A 184 11.16 1.42 14.60
CA ARG A 184 9.76 1.75 14.39
C ARG A 184 8.88 0.51 14.28
N LYS A 185 7.59 0.76 14.45
CA LYS A 185 6.49 -0.14 14.15
C LYS A 185 5.55 0.54 13.16
N TRP A 186 4.70 -0.23 12.48
CA TRP A 186 3.70 0.36 11.61
C TRP A 186 2.68 1.14 12.42
N PHE A 187 2.37 2.34 11.93
CA PHE A 187 1.22 3.11 12.37
C PHE A 187 -0.03 2.58 11.64
N PRO A 188 -1.25 2.63 12.21
CA PRO A 188 -1.62 3.17 13.54
C PRO A 188 -1.49 2.18 14.70
N THR A 189 -1.39 0.90 14.41
CA THR A 189 -1.60 -0.21 15.36
C THR A 189 -0.36 -0.65 16.13
N GLY A 190 0.83 -0.21 15.71
CA GLY A 190 2.09 -0.66 16.30
C GLY A 190 2.46 -2.08 15.88
N ASP A 191 2.08 -2.50 14.67
CA ASP A 191 2.48 -3.79 14.11
C ASP A 191 3.98 -3.84 13.81
N GLN A 192 4.54 -5.05 13.85
CA GLN A 192 5.94 -5.26 13.50
C GLN A 192 6.15 -5.04 12.00
N ILE A 193 7.32 -4.47 11.66
CA ILE A 193 7.72 -4.21 10.28
C ILE A 193 8.55 -5.40 9.79
N TYR A 194 7.93 -6.27 8.99
CA TYR A 194 8.57 -7.46 8.44
C TYR A 194 9.24 -7.17 7.10
N GLN A 195 10.35 -7.86 6.82
CA GLN A 195 10.96 -7.90 5.49
C GLN A 195 10.17 -8.85 4.57
N SER A 196 8.92 -8.49 4.31
CA SER A 196 8.00 -9.27 3.49
C SER A 196 8.36 -9.09 2.00
N ASP A 197 8.70 -10.18 1.32
CA ASP A 197 9.07 -10.11 -0.10
C ASP A 197 7.91 -9.59 -0.96
N PHE A 198 8.18 -8.75 -1.95
CA PHE A 198 7.20 -8.31 -2.93
C PHE A 198 7.86 -7.97 -4.28
N VAL A 199 7.06 -7.82 -5.33
CA VAL A 199 7.52 -7.29 -6.62
C VAL A 199 6.72 -6.04 -6.94
N VAL A 200 7.41 -5.00 -7.40
CA VAL A 200 6.78 -3.81 -7.96
C VAL A 200 7.11 -3.71 -9.44
N LYS A 201 6.12 -3.31 -10.25
CA LYS A 201 6.32 -2.94 -11.65
C LYS A 201 5.65 -1.61 -11.96
N GLY A 202 6.23 -0.84 -12.86
CA GLY A 202 5.74 0.48 -13.22
C GLY A 202 6.84 1.37 -13.73
N ASP A 203 6.94 2.57 -13.16
CA ASP A 203 8.10 3.45 -13.38
C ASP A 203 9.36 2.84 -12.72
N PHE A 204 9.19 2.06 -11.64
CA PHE A 204 10.24 1.25 -11.02
C PHE A 204 9.88 -0.23 -11.14
N ASN A 205 10.89 -1.06 -11.41
CA ASN A 205 10.74 -2.49 -11.58
C ASN A 205 11.79 -3.22 -10.73
N PHE A 206 11.36 -3.77 -9.59
CA PHE A 206 12.24 -4.56 -8.72
C PHE A 206 11.49 -5.59 -7.88
N GLU A 207 12.23 -6.61 -7.44
CA GLU A 207 11.84 -7.51 -6.35
C GLU A 207 12.50 -7.01 -5.05
N PHE A 208 11.71 -6.81 -4.00
CA PHE A 208 12.23 -6.72 -2.64
C PHE A 208 12.25 -8.14 -2.07
N LYS A 209 13.43 -8.64 -1.73
CA LYS A 209 13.63 -10.03 -1.33
C LYS A 209 14.64 -10.16 -0.22
N ASN A 210 14.27 -10.81 0.89
CA ASN A 210 15.17 -11.02 2.03
C ASN A 210 15.87 -9.72 2.51
N GLY A 211 15.18 -8.58 2.46
CA GLY A 211 15.74 -7.29 2.86
C GLY A 211 16.51 -6.54 1.78
N GLU A 212 16.58 -7.07 0.56
CA GLU A 212 17.38 -6.54 -0.55
C GLU A 212 16.49 -6.06 -1.72
N ILE A 213 16.91 -5.00 -2.39
CA ILE A 213 16.27 -4.50 -3.62
C ILE A 213 17.03 -5.11 -4.81
N ILE A 214 16.31 -5.83 -5.67
CA ILE A 214 16.85 -6.52 -6.84
C ILE A 214 16.10 -6.01 -8.07
N GLU A 215 16.75 -5.22 -8.91
CA GLU A 215 16.18 -4.73 -10.17
C GLU A 215 15.75 -5.91 -11.05
N ILE A 216 14.59 -5.77 -11.70
CA ILE A 216 14.09 -6.75 -12.67
C ILE A 216 13.87 -6.05 -14.01
N MET A 217 14.35 -6.70 -15.07
CA MET A 217 14.21 -6.23 -16.46
C MET A 217 12.81 -6.45 -17.01
#